data_AF-A0A6A7ZIY8-F1
#
_entry.id   AF-A0A6A7ZIY8-F1
#
_cell.length_a   1.000
_cell.length_b   1.000
_cell.length_c   1.000
_cell.angle_alpha   90.00
_cell.angle_beta   90.00
_cell.angle_gamma   90.00
#
_symmetry.space_group_name_H-M   'P 1'
#
loop_
_entity.id
_entity.type
_entity.pdbx_description
1 polymer ?
#
loop_
_entity_poly.entity_id
_entity_poly.type
_entity_poly.pdbx_seq_one_letter_code
_entity_poly.pdbx_strand_id
1 'polypeptide(L)'
;MGIYSSRDFIKEVKSNPENFYIIHYSCQSLYDDNEALSPRITSIAISHYATEQTVSFSTHSIAEELHIPREDVRDRFDEVERRLLQDFYSFVRDRRGKYWVHWNMRNLTYGFEHLEHRYRVLGGNDAPIIPVERRLNLNDLLADRYGGGYAKHPKLKSLMELNGGIHRHFLSGEEEVQAFQNNEFIRMHNSTLGKVGFLHSVVRKLLSGKLRTASRGFGVALDRLFESRGAKAVGLFATAITIGVGVWQIYLWIKGM
;
A
#
# COMPACT_ATOMS: atom_id res chain seq x y z
N MET A 1 7.64 -16.15 8.63
CA MET A 1 6.33 -16.66 8.15
C MET A 1 5.93 -15.80 6.96
N GLY A 2 5.57 -16.37 5.81
CA GLY A 2 5.15 -15.57 4.65
C GLY A 2 3.70 -15.10 4.80
N ILE A 3 3.37 -13.93 4.23
CA ILE A 3 2.00 -13.40 4.19
C ILE A 3 1.49 -13.62 2.76
N TYR A 4 0.57 -14.57 2.59
CA TYR A 4 0.07 -14.97 1.26
C TYR A 4 -1.42 -14.68 1.05
N SER A 5 -2.14 -14.31 2.11
CA SER A 5 -3.57 -13.99 2.06
C SER A 5 -3.88 -12.67 2.78
N SER A 6 -5.02 -12.07 2.45
CA SER A 6 -5.53 -10.89 3.14
C SER A 6 -5.82 -11.16 4.62
N ARG A 7 -6.23 -12.39 4.95
CA ARG A 7 -6.48 -12.83 6.33
C ARG A 7 -5.18 -12.83 7.15
N ASP A 8 -4.11 -13.41 6.60
CA ASP A 8 -2.80 -13.44 7.26
C ASP A 8 -2.23 -12.03 7.41
N PHE A 9 -2.39 -11.20 6.38
CA PHE A 9 -2.01 -9.79 6.42
C PHE A 9 -2.70 -9.04 7.57
N ILE A 10 -4.03 -9.14 7.67
CA ILE A 10 -4.79 -8.48 8.74
C ILE A 10 -4.34 -8.96 10.12
N LYS A 11 -4.10 -10.27 10.28
CA LYS A 11 -3.65 -10.85 11.55
C LYS A 11 -2.27 -10.33 11.94
N GLU A 12 -1.33 -10.34 10.99
CA GLU A 12 0.07 -9.97 11.25
C GLU A 12 0.21 -8.47 11.52
N VAL A 13 -0.45 -7.61 10.73
CA VAL A 13 -0.42 -6.16 10.94
C VAL A 13 -1.05 -5.76 12.28
N LYS A 14 -2.09 -6.48 12.72
CA LYS A 14 -2.70 -6.24 14.05
C LYS A 14 -1.78 -6.67 15.20
N SER A 15 -0.98 -7.70 15.00
CA SER A 15 -0.12 -8.27 16.04
C SER A 15 1.21 -7.53 16.15
N ASN A 16 1.81 -7.18 15.01
CA ASN A 16 3.15 -6.60 14.91
C ASN A 16 3.17 -5.41 13.92
N PRO A 17 2.41 -4.32 14.16
CA PRO A 17 2.27 -3.20 13.24
C PRO A 17 3.61 -2.50 12.91
N GLU A 18 4.59 -2.55 13.81
CA GLU A 18 5.94 -1.98 13.68
C GLU A 18 6.84 -2.74 12.69
N ASN A 19 6.34 -3.85 12.14
CA ASN A 19 7.03 -4.60 11.09
C ASN A 19 6.68 -4.14 9.68
N PHE A 20 5.76 -3.19 9.51
CA PHE A 20 5.22 -2.81 8.21
C PHE A 20 5.61 -1.39 7.79
N TYR A 21 6.08 -1.27 6.56
CA TYR A 21 6.36 -0.02 5.86
C TYR A 21 5.50 0.05 4.60
N ILE A 22 4.95 1.21 4.31
CA ILE A 22 4.15 1.47 3.12
C ILE A 22 5.01 2.29 2.16
N ILE A 23 5.21 1.81 0.95
CA ILE A 23 6.11 2.42 -0.03
C ILE A 23 5.39 2.69 -1.35
N HIS A 24 5.76 3.83 -1.95
CA HIS A 24 5.45 4.13 -3.33
C HIS A 24 6.55 5.00 -3.93
N TYR A 25 6.70 4.95 -5.25
CA TYR A 25 7.62 5.82 -5.97
C TYR A 25 7.00 6.36 -7.25
N SER A 26 7.50 7.51 -7.67
CA SER A 26 7.25 8.11 -8.97
C SER A 26 8.52 8.11 -9.81
N CYS A 27 8.33 8.07 -11.12
CA CYS A 27 9.40 8.04 -12.10
C CYS A 27 8.98 8.81 -13.35
N GLN A 28 9.91 8.96 -14.29
CA GLN A 28 9.62 9.35 -15.67
C GLN A 28 8.60 8.40 -16.30
N SER A 29 7.97 8.82 -17.40
CA SER A 29 6.96 8.04 -18.14
C SER A 29 7.31 6.56 -18.26
N LEU A 30 6.33 5.69 -18.04
CA LEU A 30 6.47 4.25 -18.29
C LEU A 30 6.17 3.88 -19.75
N TYR A 31 5.56 4.79 -20.53
CA TYR A 31 4.93 4.49 -21.81
C TYR A 31 5.41 5.37 -22.99
N ASP A 32 6.27 6.37 -22.76
CA ASP A 32 6.80 7.28 -23.80
C ASP A 32 8.33 7.25 -23.91
N ASP A 33 8.83 7.58 -25.12
CA ASP A 33 10.14 8.12 -25.57
C ASP A 33 11.30 8.26 -24.56
N ASN A 34 11.54 7.27 -23.71
CA ASN A 34 12.70 7.24 -22.82
C ASN A 34 13.99 6.82 -23.55
N GLU A 35 14.15 7.09 -24.85
CA GLU A 35 15.26 6.56 -25.67
C GLU A 35 15.42 5.01 -25.54
N ALA A 36 14.33 4.29 -25.27
CA ALA A 36 14.32 2.87 -24.90
C ALA A 36 15.10 2.50 -23.60
N LEU A 37 15.38 3.49 -22.75
CA LEU A 37 16.01 3.34 -21.45
C LEU A 37 14.98 3.18 -20.32
N SER A 38 15.48 2.66 -19.20
CA SER A 38 14.69 2.49 -17.97
C SER A 38 14.26 3.85 -17.39
N PRO A 39 12.96 4.05 -17.08
CA PRO A 39 12.45 5.31 -16.55
C PRO A 39 13.18 5.80 -15.29
N ARG A 40 13.58 7.07 -15.29
CA ARG A 40 14.32 7.71 -14.19
C ARG A 40 13.46 7.89 -12.94
N ILE A 41 14.00 7.61 -11.75
CA ILE A 41 13.29 7.75 -10.46
C ILE A 41 13.30 9.20 -10.00
N THR A 42 12.14 9.73 -9.61
CA THR A 42 12.01 11.14 -9.19
C THR A 42 11.68 11.30 -7.71
N SER A 43 10.96 10.34 -7.13
CA SER A 43 10.67 10.35 -5.70
C SER A 43 10.34 8.96 -5.20
N ILE A 44 10.77 8.65 -3.99
CA ILE A 44 10.37 7.48 -3.21
C ILE A 44 9.85 8.00 -1.87
N ALA A 45 8.67 7.56 -1.45
CA ALA A 45 8.14 7.85 -0.12
C ALA A 45 7.83 6.55 0.63
N ILE A 46 8.09 6.56 1.93
CA ILE A 46 7.94 5.42 2.82
C ILE A 46 7.30 5.90 4.12
N SER A 47 6.17 5.30 4.49
CA SER A 47 5.52 5.54 5.79
C SER A 47 5.65 4.31 6.67
N HIS A 48 6.13 4.50 7.90
CA HIS A 48 6.10 3.45 8.91
C HIS A 48 4.67 3.29 9.44
N TYR A 49 4.11 2.09 9.30
CA TYR A 49 2.68 1.88 9.53
C TYR A 49 2.24 2.23 10.96
N ALA A 50 3.01 1.80 11.97
CA ALA A 50 2.65 1.97 13.37
C ALA A 50 2.71 3.42 13.87
N THR A 51 3.65 4.22 13.37
CA THR A 51 3.89 5.59 13.87
C THR A 51 3.44 6.68 12.90
N GLU A 52 3.00 6.30 11.69
CA GLU A 52 2.68 7.20 10.57
C GLU A 52 3.84 8.12 10.13
N GLN A 53 5.02 7.98 10.73
CA GLN A 53 6.23 8.72 10.37
C GLN A 53 6.62 8.39 8.94
N THR A 54 6.84 9.44 8.15
CA THR A 54 7.13 9.33 6.72
C THR A 54 8.54 9.84 6.45
N VAL A 55 9.31 9.03 5.72
CA VAL A 55 10.61 9.41 5.16
C VAL A 55 10.46 9.39 3.65
N SER A 56 11.12 10.32 2.97
CA SER A 56 11.09 10.40 1.53
C SER A 56 12.41 10.86 0.95
N PHE A 57 12.70 10.37 -0.25
CA PHE A 57 13.87 10.69 -1.06
C PHE A 57 13.33 11.25 -2.36
N SER A 58 13.71 12.47 -2.74
CA SER A 58 13.09 13.14 -3.89
C SER A 58 14.09 14.02 -4.62
N THR A 59 13.89 14.19 -5.94
CA THR A 59 14.80 14.96 -6.77
C THR A 59 15.04 16.37 -6.22
N HIS A 60 13.99 17.07 -5.76
CA HIS A 60 14.14 18.44 -5.27
C HIS A 60 14.95 18.52 -3.96
N SER A 61 14.67 17.62 -2.99
CA SER A 61 15.37 17.60 -1.71
C SER A 61 16.85 17.22 -1.87
N ILE A 62 17.12 16.22 -2.71
CA ILE A 62 18.48 15.77 -2.99
C ILE A 62 19.26 16.80 -3.80
N ALA A 63 18.63 17.47 -4.78
CA ALA A 63 19.25 18.57 -5.50
C ALA A 63 19.64 19.71 -4.56
N GLU A 64 18.78 20.06 -3.60
CA GLU A 64 19.06 21.06 -2.57
C GLU A 64 20.26 20.66 -1.69
N GLU A 65 20.31 19.42 -1.19
CA GLU A 65 21.45 18.90 -0.42
C GLU A 65 22.77 18.92 -1.21
N LEU A 66 22.69 18.66 -2.53
CA LEU A 66 23.84 18.70 -3.43
C LEU A 66 24.18 20.12 -3.92
N HIS A 67 23.43 21.14 -3.49
CA HIS A 67 23.58 22.52 -3.93
C HIS A 67 23.47 22.68 -5.46
N ILE A 68 22.56 21.92 -6.08
CA ILE A 68 22.28 21.96 -7.53
C ILE A 68 21.07 22.90 -7.75
N PRO A 69 21.24 24.01 -8.48
CA PRO A 69 20.14 24.91 -8.86
C PRO A 69 19.08 24.18 -9.67
N ARG A 70 17.82 24.63 -9.59
CA ARG A 70 16.67 23.96 -10.22
C ARG A 70 16.84 23.82 -11.73
N GLU A 71 17.42 24.83 -12.37
CA GLU A 71 17.74 24.90 -13.79
C GLU A 71 18.72 23.80 -14.23
N ASP A 72 19.64 23.41 -13.37
CA ASP A 72 20.70 22.44 -13.67
C ASP A 72 20.32 20.99 -13.31
N VAL A 73 19.18 20.80 -12.62
CA VAL A 73 18.74 19.47 -12.14
C VAL A 73 18.55 18.49 -13.30
N ARG A 74 18.08 18.93 -14.47
CA ARG A 74 17.93 18.02 -15.62
C ARG A 74 19.29 17.53 -16.13
N ASP A 75 20.24 18.43 -16.25
CA ASP A 75 21.57 18.13 -16.80
C ASP A 75 22.39 17.26 -15.84
N ARG A 76 22.15 17.43 -14.52
CA ARG A 76 22.79 16.64 -13.46
C ARG A 76 21.86 15.57 -12.87
N PHE A 77 20.83 15.15 -13.60
CA PHE A 77 19.79 14.28 -13.03
C PHE A 77 20.35 12.93 -12.59
N ASP A 78 21.31 12.35 -13.31
CA ASP A 78 21.93 11.06 -12.96
C ASP A 78 22.63 11.12 -11.60
N GLU A 79 23.25 12.26 -11.27
CA GLU A 79 23.89 12.48 -9.97
C GLU A 79 22.84 12.55 -8.85
N VAL A 80 21.75 13.28 -9.08
CA VAL A 80 20.64 13.42 -8.13
C VAL A 80 19.94 12.09 -7.91
N GLU A 81 19.61 11.35 -8.99
CA GLU A 81 18.96 10.04 -8.92
C GLU A 81 19.85 9.01 -8.21
N ARG A 82 21.15 9.02 -8.48
CA ARG A 82 22.11 8.11 -7.83
C ARG A 82 22.13 8.34 -6.33
N ARG A 83 22.20 9.60 -5.88
CA ARG A 83 22.18 9.94 -4.46
C ARG A 83 20.84 9.61 -3.81
N LEU A 84 19.72 9.88 -4.48
CA LEU A 84 18.37 9.49 -4.04
C LEU A 84 18.29 7.99 -3.77
N LEU A 85 18.73 7.16 -4.72
CA LEU A 85 18.71 5.71 -4.60
C LEU A 85 19.69 5.21 -3.54
N GLN A 86 20.87 5.83 -3.42
CA GLN A 86 21.84 5.51 -2.37
C GLN A 86 21.25 5.72 -0.96
N ASP A 87 20.56 6.84 -0.74
CA ASP A 87 19.95 7.16 0.55
C ASP A 87 18.76 6.24 0.84
N PHE A 88 17.94 5.94 -0.18
CA PHE A 88 16.89 4.94 -0.09
C PHE A 88 17.42 3.56 0.31
N TYR A 89 18.46 3.06 -0.38
CA TYR A 89 19.03 1.76 -0.10
C TYR A 89 19.73 1.72 1.26
N SER A 90 20.34 2.82 1.70
CA SER A 90 20.87 2.96 3.06
C SER A 90 19.76 2.80 4.11
N PHE A 91 18.57 3.37 3.85
CA PHE A 91 17.40 3.18 4.72
C PHE A 91 16.89 1.72 4.72
N VAL A 92 16.89 1.05 3.57
CA VAL A 92 16.44 -0.34 3.43
C VAL A 92 17.37 -1.33 4.14
N ARG A 93 18.69 -1.06 4.15
CA ARG A 93 19.73 -1.96 4.66
C ARG A 93 19.43 -2.54 6.04
N ASP A 94 18.96 -1.71 6.96
CA ASP A 94 18.71 -2.09 8.36
C ASP A 94 17.29 -2.65 8.58
N ARG A 95 16.52 -2.83 7.50
CA ARG A 95 15.09 -3.23 7.50
C ARG A 95 14.82 -4.47 6.66
N ARG A 96 15.83 -5.31 6.43
CA ARG A 96 15.68 -6.62 5.76
C ARG A 96 14.60 -7.50 6.41
N GLY A 97 14.42 -7.34 7.72
CA GLY A 97 13.44 -8.01 8.56
C GLY A 97 12.00 -7.48 8.46
N LYS A 98 11.71 -6.49 7.63
CA LYS A 98 10.41 -5.79 7.59
C LYS A 98 9.59 -6.13 6.34
N TYR A 99 8.29 -5.89 6.41
CA TYR A 99 7.35 -6.04 5.30
C TYR A 99 7.12 -4.70 4.60
N TRP A 100 7.03 -4.74 3.27
CA TRP A 100 6.88 -3.59 2.41
C TRP A 100 5.55 -3.67 1.68
N VAL A 101 4.57 -2.91 2.14
CA VAL A 101 3.24 -2.79 1.52
C VAL A 101 3.33 -1.79 0.38
N HIS A 102 2.97 -2.23 -0.82
CA HIS A 102 3.08 -1.43 -2.04
C HIS A 102 1.83 -1.55 -2.90
N TRP A 103 1.77 -0.74 -3.95
CA TRP A 103 0.70 -0.81 -4.96
C TRP A 103 1.28 -1.15 -6.32
N ASN A 104 1.07 -2.39 -6.78
CA ASN A 104 1.46 -2.89 -8.12
C ASN A 104 2.94 -2.69 -8.54
N MET A 105 3.85 -2.37 -7.62
CA MET A 105 5.31 -2.47 -7.82
C MET A 105 5.75 -3.96 -7.92
N ARG A 106 5.74 -4.56 -9.12
CA ARG A 106 5.87 -6.02 -9.31
C ARG A 106 7.09 -6.50 -10.09
N ASN A 107 7.64 -5.68 -10.97
CA ASN A 107 8.57 -6.18 -11.98
C ASN A 107 9.58 -5.10 -12.40
N LEU A 108 10.41 -5.46 -13.38
CA LEU A 108 11.45 -4.59 -13.93
C LEU A 108 10.90 -3.33 -14.61
N THR A 109 9.66 -3.35 -15.10
CA THR A 109 9.02 -2.15 -15.70
C THR A 109 8.58 -1.17 -14.62
N TYR A 110 8.00 -1.69 -13.54
CA TYR A 110 7.59 -0.89 -12.39
C TYR A 110 7.57 -1.76 -11.13
N GLY A 111 8.54 -1.57 -10.24
CA GLY A 111 8.81 -2.51 -9.16
C GLY A 111 10.09 -2.23 -8.39
N PHE A 112 10.37 -3.10 -7.42
CA PHE A 112 11.63 -3.06 -6.68
C PHE A 112 12.81 -3.43 -7.58
N GLU A 113 12.58 -4.31 -8.56
CA GLU A 113 13.52 -4.67 -9.61
C GLU A 113 13.91 -3.46 -10.46
N HIS A 114 12.95 -2.57 -10.75
CA HIS A 114 13.19 -1.33 -11.49
C HIS A 114 14.11 -0.38 -10.71
N LEU A 115 13.84 -0.18 -9.41
CA LEU A 115 14.69 0.63 -8.52
C LEU A 115 16.13 0.09 -8.48
N GLU A 116 16.28 -1.22 -8.40
CA GLU A 116 17.58 -1.89 -8.34
C GLU A 116 18.33 -1.77 -9.67
N HIS A 117 17.61 -1.95 -10.78
CA HIS A 117 18.16 -1.75 -12.11
C HIS A 117 18.65 -0.32 -12.32
N ARG A 118 17.83 0.68 -11.96
CA ARG A 118 18.23 2.10 -12.03
C ARG A 118 19.46 2.39 -11.20
N TYR A 119 19.55 1.86 -9.99
CA TYR A 119 20.72 2.06 -9.14
C TYR A 119 22.00 1.50 -9.77
N ARG A 120 21.93 0.30 -10.36
CA ARG A 120 23.07 -0.30 -11.09
C ARG A 120 23.47 0.48 -12.32
N VAL A 121 22.51 0.96 -13.11
CA VAL A 121 22.77 1.80 -14.30
C VAL A 121 23.56 3.05 -13.94
N LEU A 122 23.32 3.61 -12.75
CA LEU A 122 24.02 4.79 -12.23
C LEU A 122 25.33 4.47 -11.49
N GLY A 123 25.85 3.24 -11.63
CA GLY A 123 27.10 2.80 -11.01
C GLY A 123 26.99 2.44 -9.52
N GLY A 124 25.77 2.30 -8.99
CA GLY A 124 25.53 1.79 -7.65
C GLY A 124 25.79 0.28 -7.54
N ASN A 125 26.44 -0.14 -6.46
CA ASN A 125 26.76 -1.54 -6.19
C ASN A 125 26.09 -2.01 -4.88
N ASP A 126 25.86 -3.33 -4.75
CA ASP A 126 25.41 -3.97 -3.52
C ASP A 126 24.09 -3.42 -2.93
N ALA A 127 23.12 -3.08 -3.78
CA ALA A 127 21.77 -2.70 -3.34
C ALA A 127 21.20 -3.74 -2.35
N PRO A 128 20.79 -3.32 -1.14
CA PRO A 128 20.10 -4.20 -0.20
C PRO A 128 18.85 -4.82 -0.82
N ILE A 129 18.84 -6.15 -0.84
CA ILE A 129 17.72 -6.93 -1.36
C ILE A 129 16.57 -6.85 -0.37
N ILE A 130 15.39 -6.47 -0.86
CA ILE A 130 14.12 -6.69 -0.17
C ILE A 130 13.58 -8.03 -0.69
N PRO A 131 13.52 -9.11 0.12
CA PRO A 131 13.01 -10.41 -0.32
C PRO A 131 11.59 -10.33 -0.89
N VAL A 132 11.30 -11.11 -1.93
CA VAL A 132 10.00 -11.07 -2.63
C VAL A 132 8.84 -11.40 -1.69
N GLU A 133 9.06 -12.31 -0.74
CA GLU A 133 8.08 -12.75 0.26
C GLU A 133 7.74 -11.66 1.28
N ARG A 134 8.52 -10.57 1.29
CA ARG A 134 8.30 -9.40 2.15
C ARG A 134 7.67 -8.23 1.40
N ARG A 135 7.41 -8.37 0.10
CA ARG A 135 6.78 -7.36 -0.75
C ARG A 135 5.30 -7.69 -0.87
N LEU A 136 4.46 -6.89 -0.21
CA LEU A 136 3.03 -7.15 -0.08
C LEU A 136 2.26 -6.20 -1.00
N ASN A 137 1.70 -6.75 -2.08
CA ASN A 137 0.90 -5.94 -2.99
C ASN A 137 -0.51 -5.73 -2.42
N LEU A 138 -0.80 -4.51 -1.99
CA LEU A 138 -2.09 -4.17 -1.39
C LEU A 138 -3.26 -4.37 -2.36
N ASN A 139 -3.06 -4.15 -3.67
CA ASN A 139 -4.10 -4.40 -4.67
C ASN A 139 -4.55 -5.88 -4.68
N ASP A 140 -3.60 -6.81 -4.52
CA ASP A 140 -3.90 -8.26 -4.49
C ASP A 140 -4.53 -8.65 -3.16
N LEU A 141 -4.04 -8.12 -2.04
CA LEU A 141 -4.62 -8.35 -0.72
C LEU A 141 -6.07 -7.85 -0.63
N LEU A 142 -6.42 -6.79 -1.36
CA LEU A 142 -7.80 -6.33 -1.48
C LEU A 142 -8.63 -7.20 -2.41
N ALA A 143 -8.07 -7.64 -3.53
CA ALA A 143 -8.75 -8.54 -4.47
C ALA A 143 -9.05 -9.91 -3.84
N ASP A 144 -8.11 -10.46 -3.06
CA ASP A 144 -8.28 -11.69 -2.28
C ASP A 144 -9.47 -11.59 -1.31
N ARG A 145 -9.63 -10.44 -0.65
CA ARG A 145 -10.70 -10.23 0.35
C ARG A 145 -12.06 -9.86 -0.24
N TYR A 146 -12.09 -8.97 -1.23
CA TYR A 146 -13.32 -8.35 -1.72
C TYR A 146 -13.71 -8.78 -3.14
N GLY A 147 -12.91 -9.63 -3.77
CA GLY A 147 -13.01 -10.01 -5.17
C GLY A 147 -12.35 -9.01 -6.11
N GLY A 148 -12.09 -9.42 -7.35
CA GLY A 148 -11.43 -8.60 -8.36
C GLY A 148 -12.16 -7.28 -8.69
N GLY A 149 -13.46 -7.21 -8.43
CA GLY A 149 -14.33 -6.05 -8.67
C GLY A 149 -14.38 -5.02 -7.52
N TYR A 150 -13.47 -5.09 -6.54
CA TYR A 150 -13.53 -4.21 -5.36
C TYR A 150 -13.38 -2.71 -5.69
N ALA A 151 -12.79 -2.39 -6.85
CA ALA A 151 -12.71 -1.04 -7.43
C ALA A 151 -12.66 -1.15 -8.96
N LYS A 152 -13.20 -0.15 -9.66
CA LYS A 152 -13.12 -0.02 -11.13
C LYS A 152 -11.69 0.37 -11.55
N HIS A 153 -11.32 0.11 -12.79
CA HIS A 153 -10.06 0.62 -13.34
C HIS A 153 -10.17 2.12 -13.68
N PRO A 154 -9.12 2.94 -13.43
CA PRO A 154 -7.88 2.60 -12.70
C PRO A 154 -8.11 2.47 -11.19
N LYS A 155 -7.75 1.30 -10.63
CA LYS A 155 -8.15 0.85 -9.28
C LYS A 155 -7.78 1.79 -8.15
N LEU A 156 -6.60 2.41 -8.18
CA LEU A 156 -6.14 3.30 -7.11
C LEU A 156 -7.04 4.54 -7.02
N LYS A 157 -7.28 5.20 -8.17
CA LYS A 157 -8.12 6.40 -8.27
C LYS A 157 -9.57 6.10 -7.88
N SER A 158 -10.16 5.03 -8.41
CA SER A 158 -11.52 4.62 -8.03
C SER A 158 -11.63 4.25 -6.55
N LEU A 159 -10.62 3.62 -5.96
CA LEU A 159 -10.61 3.33 -4.53
C LEU A 159 -10.53 4.62 -3.69
N MET A 160 -9.79 5.64 -4.14
CA MET A 160 -9.74 6.97 -3.50
C MET A 160 -11.14 7.61 -3.49
N GLU A 161 -11.80 7.66 -4.65
CA GLU A 161 -13.16 8.19 -4.80
C GLU A 161 -14.14 7.52 -3.82
N LEU A 162 -14.12 6.19 -3.73
CA LEU A 162 -14.96 5.43 -2.80
C LEU A 162 -14.69 5.75 -1.32
N ASN A 163 -13.49 6.22 -0.98
CA ASN A 163 -12.99 6.32 0.39
C ASN A 163 -12.74 7.76 0.87
N GLY A 164 -13.32 8.77 0.22
CA GLY A 164 -13.23 10.16 0.67
C GLY A 164 -12.82 11.15 -0.41
N GLY A 165 -12.76 10.73 -1.67
CA GLY A 165 -12.40 11.59 -2.80
C GLY A 165 -10.92 11.50 -3.15
N ILE A 166 -10.56 12.14 -4.26
CA ILE A 166 -9.19 12.19 -4.77
C ILE A 166 -8.42 13.26 -3.99
N HIS A 167 -7.20 12.92 -3.57
CA HIS A 167 -6.34 13.86 -2.87
C HIS A 167 -5.94 15.03 -3.79
N ARG A 168 -5.88 16.26 -3.26
CA ARG A 168 -5.53 17.48 -4.02
C ARG A 168 -4.26 17.35 -4.87
N HIS A 169 -3.26 16.66 -4.34
CA HIS A 169 -1.95 16.50 -5.00
C HIS A 169 -1.81 15.23 -5.83
N PHE A 170 -2.88 14.45 -5.97
CA PHE A 170 -2.85 13.24 -6.80
C PHE A 170 -2.51 13.59 -8.25
N LEU A 171 -1.66 12.77 -8.85
CA LEU A 171 -1.36 12.79 -10.28
C LEU A 171 -1.64 11.41 -10.85
N SER A 172 -2.37 11.37 -11.96
CA SER A 172 -2.46 10.24 -12.86
C SER A 172 -1.14 10.03 -13.60
N GLY A 173 -1.01 8.90 -14.31
CA GLY A 173 0.20 8.60 -15.07
C GLY A 173 0.52 9.69 -16.09
N GLU A 174 -0.47 10.15 -16.85
CA GLU A 174 -0.31 11.25 -17.83
C GLU A 174 0.14 12.56 -17.16
N GLU A 175 -0.43 12.90 -16.01
CA GLU A 175 -0.04 14.10 -15.26
C GLU A 175 1.37 13.99 -14.65
N GLU A 176 1.81 12.77 -14.29
CA GLU A 176 3.19 12.52 -13.86
C GLU A 176 4.19 12.72 -15.00
N VAL A 177 3.85 12.31 -16.23
CA VAL A 177 4.66 12.56 -17.43
C VAL A 177 4.83 14.06 -17.66
N GLN A 178 3.73 14.81 -17.66
CA GLN A 178 3.76 16.27 -17.86
C GLN A 178 4.55 16.98 -16.76
N ALA A 179 4.34 16.59 -15.50
CA ALA A 179 5.07 17.17 -14.38
C ALA A 179 6.58 16.92 -14.50
N PHE A 180 6.99 15.76 -14.99
CA PHE A 180 8.40 15.47 -15.25
C PHE A 180 8.96 16.34 -16.38
N GLN A 181 8.26 16.43 -17.52
CA GLN A 181 8.68 17.25 -18.66
C GLN A 181 8.85 18.74 -18.30
N ASN A 182 8.03 19.23 -17.37
CA ASN A 182 8.03 20.61 -16.89
C ASN A 182 8.96 20.86 -15.70
N ASN A 183 9.78 19.87 -15.28
CA ASN A 183 10.64 19.98 -14.09
C ASN A 183 9.86 20.33 -12.80
N GLU A 184 8.64 19.81 -12.66
CA GLU A 184 7.76 19.98 -11.50
C GLU A 184 7.99 18.87 -10.46
N PHE A 185 9.25 18.62 -10.09
CA PHE A 185 9.63 17.51 -9.20
C PHE A 185 8.96 17.59 -7.81
N ILE A 186 8.71 18.79 -7.29
CA ILE A 186 7.96 19.00 -6.04
C ILE A 186 6.52 18.50 -6.19
N ARG A 187 5.88 18.73 -7.34
CA ARG A 187 4.50 18.27 -7.60
C ARG A 187 4.44 16.75 -7.67
N MET A 188 5.41 16.12 -8.34
CA MET A 188 5.54 14.66 -8.36
C MET A 188 5.76 14.10 -6.95
N HIS A 189 6.64 14.72 -6.17
CA HIS A 189 6.91 14.32 -4.80
C HIS A 189 5.65 14.39 -3.90
N ASN A 190 4.90 15.49 -3.97
CA ASN A 190 3.64 15.65 -3.23
C ASN A 190 2.59 14.61 -3.62
N SER A 191 2.55 14.23 -4.90
CA SER A 191 1.71 13.13 -5.38
C SER A 191 2.11 11.80 -4.77
N THR A 192 3.41 11.50 -4.74
CA THR A 192 3.97 10.27 -4.15
C THR A 192 3.66 10.19 -2.65
N LEU A 193 3.83 11.28 -1.90
CA LEU A 193 3.41 11.37 -0.49
C LEU A 193 1.90 11.14 -0.33
N GLY A 194 1.08 11.79 -1.16
CA GLY A 194 -0.37 11.63 -1.14
C GLY A 194 -0.81 10.19 -1.42
N LYS A 195 -0.14 9.50 -2.34
CA LYS A 195 -0.37 8.07 -2.64
C LYS A 195 0.00 7.19 -1.44
N VAL A 196 1.17 7.38 -0.82
CA VAL A 196 1.55 6.63 0.39
C VAL A 196 0.57 6.87 1.55
N GLY A 197 0.21 8.12 1.81
CA GLY A 197 -0.77 8.47 2.84
C GLY A 197 -2.15 7.85 2.57
N PHE A 198 -2.57 7.79 1.31
CA PHE A 198 -3.79 7.09 0.94
C PHE A 198 -3.70 5.58 1.18
N LEU A 199 -2.59 4.93 0.76
CA LEU A 199 -2.37 3.50 1.00
C LEU A 199 -2.37 3.17 2.51
N HIS A 200 -1.79 4.05 3.34
CA HIS A 200 -1.90 3.95 4.80
C HIS A 200 -3.35 3.95 5.29
N SER A 201 -4.12 4.94 4.84
CA SER A 201 -5.56 5.03 5.15
C SER A 201 -6.33 3.79 4.71
N VAL A 202 -5.98 3.20 3.56
CA VAL A 202 -6.56 1.95 3.07
C VAL A 202 -6.26 0.78 4.01
N VAL A 203 -5.00 0.60 4.42
CA VAL A 203 -4.62 -0.45 5.40
C VAL A 203 -5.41 -0.27 6.70
N ARG A 204 -5.45 0.94 7.25
CA ARG A 204 -6.20 1.23 8.49
C ARG A 204 -7.71 0.94 8.35
N LYS A 205 -8.31 1.31 7.22
CA LYS A 205 -9.73 1.02 6.93
C LYS A 205 -9.99 -0.47 6.69
N LEU A 206 -9.04 -1.19 6.10
CA LEU A 206 -9.09 -2.63 5.94
C LEU A 206 -9.11 -3.34 7.30
N LEU A 207 -8.18 -3.02 8.20
CA LEU A 207 -8.08 -3.64 9.52
C LEU A 207 -9.31 -3.39 10.41
N SER A 208 -9.93 -2.21 10.25
CA SER A 208 -11.12 -1.79 11.01
C SER A 208 -12.45 -2.18 10.33
N GLY A 209 -12.41 -2.84 9.17
CA GLY A 209 -13.62 -3.23 8.42
C GLY A 209 -14.41 -2.04 7.86
N LYS A 210 -13.80 -0.85 7.76
CA LYS A 210 -14.42 0.40 7.31
C LYS A 210 -14.10 0.74 5.85
N LEU A 211 -13.27 -0.04 5.17
CA LEU A 211 -12.93 0.18 3.77
C LEU A 211 -14.18 0.08 2.88
N ARG A 212 -14.38 1.09 2.03
CA ARG A 212 -15.47 1.12 1.04
C ARG A 212 -14.97 0.56 -0.28
N THR A 213 -15.70 -0.40 -0.83
CA THR A 213 -15.40 -1.09 -2.09
C THR A 213 -16.65 -1.15 -2.97
N ALA A 214 -16.46 -1.25 -4.29
CA ALA A 214 -17.54 -1.36 -5.27
C ALA A 214 -18.25 -2.72 -5.19
N SER A 215 -17.49 -3.82 -5.13
CA SER A 215 -18.01 -5.14 -4.76
C SER A 215 -17.78 -5.41 -3.28
N ARG A 216 -18.78 -5.97 -2.60
CA ARG A 216 -18.62 -6.58 -1.28
C ARG A 216 -18.59 -8.08 -1.50
N GLY A 217 -17.43 -8.72 -1.30
CA GLY A 217 -17.35 -10.18 -1.37
C GLY A 217 -18.38 -10.80 -0.41
N PHE A 218 -19.06 -11.87 -0.84
CA PHE A 218 -20.13 -12.52 -0.07
C PHE A 218 -19.68 -12.89 1.36
N GLY A 219 -18.46 -13.41 1.51
CA GLY A 219 -17.87 -13.72 2.81
C GLY A 219 -17.70 -12.51 3.73
N VAL A 220 -17.27 -11.35 3.19
CA VAL A 220 -17.14 -10.12 3.99
C VAL A 220 -18.50 -9.53 4.36
N ALA A 221 -19.49 -9.66 3.48
CA ALA A 221 -20.86 -9.26 3.80
C ALA A 221 -21.44 -10.11 4.94
N LEU A 222 -21.19 -11.42 4.90
CA LEU A 222 -21.60 -12.39 5.92
C LEU A 222 -20.87 -12.16 7.26
N ASP A 223 -19.54 -12.04 7.25
CA ASP A 223 -18.74 -11.76 8.45
C ASP A 223 -19.24 -10.49 9.14
N ARG A 224 -19.50 -9.43 8.38
CA ARG A 224 -19.98 -8.16 8.94
C ARG A 224 -21.40 -8.25 9.48
N LEU A 225 -22.26 -9.08 8.88
CA LEU A 225 -23.59 -9.39 9.40
C LEU A 225 -23.45 -10.04 10.79
N PHE A 226 -22.62 -11.08 10.92
CA PHE A 226 -22.38 -11.77 12.19
C PHE A 226 -21.67 -10.90 13.24
N GLU A 227 -20.78 -9.99 12.83
CA GLU A 227 -20.11 -9.07 13.75
C GLU A 227 -21.02 -7.93 14.24
N SER A 228 -22.16 -7.69 13.58
CA SER A 228 -23.07 -6.62 13.95
C SER A 228 -23.63 -6.80 15.38
N ARG A 229 -23.80 -5.69 16.11
CA ARG A 229 -24.36 -5.72 17.47
C ARG A 229 -25.76 -6.35 17.50
N GLY A 230 -26.55 -6.13 16.45
CA GLY A 230 -27.87 -6.73 16.29
C GLY A 230 -27.82 -8.26 16.12
N ALA A 231 -26.96 -8.77 15.23
CA ALA A 231 -26.81 -10.22 15.06
C ALA A 231 -26.29 -10.89 16.33
N LYS A 232 -25.35 -10.25 17.06
CA LYS A 232 -24.90 -10.74 18.37
C LYS A 232 -26.03 -10.80 19.40
N ALA A 233 -26.89 -9.77 19.44
CA ALA A 233 -28.06 -9.76 20.31
C ALA A 233 -29.06 -10.87 19.93
N VAL A 234 -29.41 -11.00 18.66
CA VAL A 234 -30.30 -12.07 18.15
C VAL A 234 -29.73 -13.45 18.48
N GLY A 235 -28.43 -13.66 18.26
CA GLY A 235 -27.75 -14.92 18.61
C GLY A 235 -27.81 -15.22 20.11
N LEU A 236 -27.63 -14.21 20.97
CA LEU A 236 -27.75 -14.36 22.42
C LEU A 236 -29.18 -14.74 22.84
N PHE A 237 -30.19 -14.09 22.25
CA PHE A 237 -31.60 -14.42 22.48
C PHE A 237 -31.95 -15.84 22.01
N ALA A 238 -31.52 -16.22 20.81
CA ALA A 238 -31.73 -17.56 20.28
C ALA A 238 -31.10 -18.61 21.19
N THR A 239 -29.87 -18.37 21.65
CA THR A 239 -29.17 -19.27 22.59
C THR A 239 -29.94 -19.41 23.91
N ALA A 240 -30.44 -18.30 24.48
CA ALA A 240 -31.23 -18.33 25.70
C ALA A 240 -32.53 -19.14 25.53
N ILE A 241 -33.23 -18.98 24.40
CA ILE A 241 -34.43 -19.76 24.07
C ILE A 241 -34.08 -21.25 23.95
N THR A 242 -33.01 -21.60 23.23
CA THR A 242 -32.58 -22.99 23.06
C THR A 242 -32.24 -23.65 24.39
N ILE A 243 -31.53 -22.95 25.28
CA ILE A 243 -31.25 -23.43 26.64
C ILE A 243 -32.57 -23.64 27.39
N GLY A 244 -33.49 -22.68 27.34
CA GLY A 244 -34.80 -22.79 28.00
C GLY A 244 -35.62 -23.98 27.51
N VAL A 245 -35.68 -24.20 26.20
CA VAL A 245 -36.34 -25.36 25.58
C VAL A 245 -35.66 -26.67 26.00
N GLY A 246 -34.33 -26.70 26.04
CA GLY A 246 -33.57 -27.86 26.51
C GLY A 246 -33.87 -28.22 27.96
N VAL A 247 -33.87 -27.24 28.86
CA VAL A 247 -34.23 -27.43 30.28
C VAL A 247 -35.68 -27.91 30.42
N TRP A 248 -36.61 -27.33 29.66
CA TRP A 248 -38.00 -27.75 29.66
C TRP A 248 -38.18 -29.19 29.18
N GLN A 249 -37.48 -29.59 28.11
CA GLN A 249 -37.52 -30.98 27.62
C GLN A 249 -36.94 -31.96 28.63
N ILE A 250 -35.83 -31.61 29.28
CA ILE A 250 -35.26 -32.43 30.36
C ILE A 250 -36.26 -32.59 31.51
N TYR A 251 -36.95 -31.51 31.90
CA TYR A 251 -38.00 -31.59 32.92
C TYR A 251 -39.16 -32.50 32.50
N LEU A 252 -39.60 -32.42 31.25
CA LEU A 252 -40.65 -33.30 30.71
C LEU A 252 -40.21 -34.77 30.72
N TRP A 253 -38.96 -35.08 30.38
CA TRP A 253 -38.42 -36.45 30.44
C TRP A 253 -38.34 -36.98 31.88
N ILE A 254 -37.90 -36.15 32.83
CA ILE A 254 -37.83 -36.55 34.24
C ILE A 254 -39.22 -36.80 34.84
N LYS A 255 -40.23 -36.03 34.42
CA LYS A 255 -41.59 -36.13 34.95
C LYS A 255 -42.47 -37.18 34.24
N GLY A 256 -42.08 -37.59 33.03
CA GLY A 256 -42.72 -38.63 32.24
C GLY A 256 -42.15 -40.03 32.45
N MET A 257 -41.05 -40.14 33.20
CA MET A 257 -40.62 -41.34 33.93
C MET A 257 -41.30 -41.40 35.30
#